data_AF-A0A1J4K305-F1
#
_entry.id   AF-A0A1J4K305-F1
#
_cell.length_a   1.000
_cell.length_b   1.000
_cell.length_c   1.000
_cell.angle_alpha   90.00
_cell.angle_beta   90.00
_cell.angle_gamma   90.00
#
_symmetry.space_group_name_H-M   'P 1'
#
loop_
_entity.id
_entity.type
_entity.pdbx_description
1 polymer ?
#
loop_
_entity_poly.entity_id
_entity_poly.type
_entity_poly.pdbx_seq_one_letter_code
_entity_poly.pdbx_strand_id
1 'polypeptide(L)'
;MFSLFLSLSLSINYPLVFGSTNNNIKNLASLENEENLPDDLCIFIIEKFEQPQIRSFRQLAQWADAKKHCQNVGYFTQIPIIESTKFDFVERMKKHYKDFLYIDARSECVCKLRYYSGGLVIIRVNDNDGESVTEVIDHIGTKNPLAFVAAYGDLFKDTSDDDL
;
A
#
# COMPACT_ATOMS: atom_id res chain seq x y z
N MET A 1 -9.01 -27.68 33.67
CA MET A 1 -8.21 -27.69 32.43
C MET A 1 -8.31 -26.32 31.80
N PHE A 2 -7.29 -25.48 31.95
CA PHE A 2 -7.22 -24.19 31.26
C PHE A 2 -6.77 -24.47 29.81
N SER A 3 -7.64 -24.20 28.85
CA SER A 3 -7.30 -24.24 27.43
C SER A 3 -6.65 -22.90 27.08
N LEU A 4 -5.31 -22.84 27.07
CA LEU A 4 -4.60 -21.78 26.37
C LEU A 4 -4.80 -22.01 24.87
N PHE A 5 -5.81 -21.37 24.28
CA PHE A 5 -5.80 -21.12 22.85
C PHE A 5 -4.77 -20.00 22.61
N LEU A 6 -3.51 -20.41 22.39
CA LEU A 6 -2.55 -19.56 21.70
C LEU A 6 -3.07 -19.43 20.26
N SER A 7 -3.89 -18.41 20.00
CA SER A 7 -4.17 -17.96 18.64
C SER A 7 -2.86 -17.40 18.09
N LEU A 8 -2.01 -18.27 17.54
CA LEU A 8 -0.94 -17.85 16.65
C LEU A 8 -1.61 -17.18 15.46
N SER A 9 -1.70 -15.85 15.49
CA SER A 9 -2.05 -15.06 14.32
C SER A 9 -1.07 -15.45 13.21
N LEU A 10 -1.56 -16.11 12.17
CA LEU A 10 -0.74 -16.45 11.01
C LEU A 10 -0.20 -15.16 10.41
N SER A 11 1.12 -14.97 10.49
CA SER A 11 1.78 -13.81 9.88
C SER A 11 1.77 -13.96 8.36
N ILE A 12 1.45 -12.87 7.67
CA ILE A 12 1.42 -12.82 6.20
C ILE A 12 2.61 -11.99 5.74
N ASN A 13 3.32 -12.51 4.75
CA ASN A 13 4.46 -11.85 4.15
C ASN A 13 4.08 -11.13 2.85
N TYR A 14 4.53 -9.90 2.70
CA TYR A 14 4.26 -9.11 1.50
C TYR A 14 5.47 -8.24 1.08
N PRO A 15 5.69 -8.03 -0.23
CA PRO A 15 6.64 -7.06 -0.73
C PRO A 15 6.05 -5.65 -0.72
N LEU A 16 6.92 -4.65 -0.58
CA LEU A 16 6.60 -3.23 -0.63
C LEU A 16 7.58 -2.51 -1.56
N VAL A 17 7.05 -1.58 -2.35
CA VAL A 17 7.82 -0.65 -3.16
C VAL A 17 7.36 0.76 -2.84
N PHE A 18 8.29 1.67 -2.59
CA PHE A 18 8.01 3.04 -2.17
C PHE A 18 8.80 4.03 -3.02
N GLY A 19 8.14 5.08 -3.51
CA GLY A 19 8.73 6.23 -4.17
C GLY A 19 8.57 7.47 -3.30
N SER A 20 9.67 8.19 -3.05
CA SER A 20 9.67 9.42 -2.26
C SER A 20 10.51 10.51 -2.91
N THR A 21 10.14 11.77 -2.67
CA THR A 21 11.04 12.91 -2.89
C THR A 21 12.05 13.07 -1.74
N ASN A 22 11.82 12.42 -0.59
CA ASN A 22 12.68 12.44 0.58
C ASN A 22 13.71 11.30 0.55
N ASN A 23 15.01 11.61 0.70
CA ASN A 23 16.08 10.61 0.69
C ASN A 23 16.28 9.90 2.05
N ASN A 24 15.55 10.28 3.09
CA ASN A 24 15.63 9.65 4.41
C ASN A 24 14.93 8.29 4.45
N ILE A 25 14.00 8.02 3.54
CA ILE A 25 13.31 6.74 3.42
C ILE A 25 14.20 5.76 2.63
N LYS A 26 14.92 4.89 3.34
CA LYS A 26 15.88 3.93 2.76
C LYS A 26 15.56 2.46 3.07
N ASN A 27 14.78 2.20 4.11
CA ASN A 27 14.48 0.86 4.61
C ASN A 27 13.23 0.87 5.51
N LEU A 28 12.89 -0.29 6.08
CA LEU A 28 11.71 -0.42 6.95
C LEU A 28 11.79 0.49 8.19
N ALA A 29 12.94 0.54 8.86
CA ALA A 29 13.13 1.37 10.05
C ALA A 29 12.96 2.87 9.77
N SER A 30 13.33 3.34 8.57
CA SER A 30 13.10 4.74 8.19
C SER A 30 11.61 5.09 8.04
N LEU A 31 10.74 4.12 7.76
CA LEU A 31 9.28 4.30 7.71
C LEU A 31 8.62 4.29 9.10
N GLU A 32 9.37 3.92 10.14
CA GLU A 32 8.91 3.98 11.54
C GLU A 32 9.10 5.37 12.16
N ASN A 33 9.98 6.20 11.57
CA ASN A 33 10.16 7.58 12.00
C ASN A 33 9.21 8.50 11.22
N GLU A 34 8.24 9.06 11.91
CA GLU A 34 7.22 9.96 11.37
C GLU A 34 7.82 11.19 10.68
N GLU A 35 8.96 11.70 11.15
CA GLU A 35 9.64 12.86 10.53
C GLU A 35 10.17 12.57 9.11
N ASN A 36 10.27 11.30 8.73
CA ASN A 36 10.71 10.91 7.39
C ASN A 36 9.56 10.82 6.40
N LEU A 37 8.31 10.72 6.86
CA LEU A 37 7.15 10.52 6.00
C LEU A 37 6.79 11.82 5.27
N PRO A 38 6.33 11.71 4.01
CA PRO A 38 5.86 12.89 3.27
C PRO A 38 4.54 13.42 3.83
N ASP A 39 4.21 14.68 3.53
CA ASP A 39 2.93 15.27 3.91
C ASP A 39 1.74 14.62 3.17
N ASP A 40 1.98 14.18 1.93
CA ASP A 40 1.02 13.49 1.06
C ASP A 40 1.58 12.13 0.61
N LEU A 41 0.74 11.09 0.64
CA LEU A 41 1.11 9.74 0.21
C LEU A 41 -0.06 9.03 -0.47
N CYS A 42 0.19 8.42 -1.63
CA CYS A 42 -0.75 7.52 -2.29
C CYS A 42 -0.31 6.06 -2.18
N ILE A 43 -1.11 5.19 -1.58
CA ILE A 43 -0.83 3.75 -1.43
C ILE A 43 -1.76 2.96 -2.34
N PHE A 44 -1.18 2.15 -3.23
CA PHE A 44 -1.90 1.13 -3.97
C PHE A 44 -1.81 -0.20 -3.24
N ILE A 45 -2.96 -0.69 -2.78
CA ILE A 45 -3.13 -2.05 -2.26
C ILE A 45 -3.62 -2.92 -3.40
N ILE A 46 -2.74 -3.79 -3.89
CA ILE A 46 -3.05 -4.71 -4.99
C ILE A 46 -3.66 -5.97 -4.39
N GLU A 47 -4.96 -6.10 -4.55
CA GLU A 47 -5.70 -7.27 -4.16
C GLU A 47 -5.80 -8.29 -5.27
N LYS A 48 -5.86 -9.56 -4.85
CA LYS A 48 -5.90 -10.68 -5.77
C LYS A 48 -7.28 -11.27 -5.77
N PHE A 49 -7.83 -11.41 -6.97
CA PHE A 49 -8.87 -12.39 -7.23
C PHE A 49 -8.27 -13.46 -8.16
N GLU A 50 -8.18 -14.68 -7.65
CA GLU A 50 -7.90 -15.91 -8.43
C GLU A 50 -6.79 -15.83 -9.51
N GLN A 51 -5.54 -15.55 -9.09
CA GLN A 51 -4.26 -15.84 -9.79
C GLN A 51 -3.91 -15.08 -11.10
N PRO A 52 -2.61 -14.77 -11.36
CA PRO A 52 -1.41 -15.22 -10.64
C PRO A 52 -0.95 -14.31 -9.49
N GLN A 53 -0.47 -14.94 -8.41
CA GLN A 53 -0.07 -14.27 -7.19
C GLN A 53 1.25 -13.50 -7.36
N ILE A 54 1.21 -12.16 -7.36
CA ILE A 54 2.39 -11.32 -7.02
C ILE A 54 2.88 -11.81 -5.67
N ARG A 55 4.05 -12.45 -5.54
CA ARG A 55 4.60 -13.00 -4.27
C ARG A 55 5.99 -12.48 -3.96
N SER A 56 6.54 -11.70 -4.87
CA SER A 56 7.91 -11.24 -4.83
C SER A 56 7.98 -9.78 -5.21
N PHE A 57 9.03 -9.11 -4.73
CA PHE A 57 9.38 -7.78 -5.20
C PHE A 57 9.45 -7.71 -6.73
N ARG A 58 10.01 -8.72 -7.41
CA ARG A 58 10.14 -8.71 -8.87
C ARG A 58 8.78 -8.62 -9.57
N GLN A 59 7.80 -9.38 -9.11
CA GLN A 59 6.44 -9.34 -9.68
C GLN A 59 5.75 -8.02 -9.34
N LEU A 60 5.89 -7.55 -8.09
CA LEU A 60 5.32 -6.27 -7.66
C LEU A 60 5.90 -5.11 -8.47
N ALA A 61 7.21 -5.10 -8.69
CA ALA A 61 7.93 -4.09 -9.45
C ALA A 61 7.52 -4.03 -10.94
N GLN A 62 7.06 -5.16 -11.49
CA GLN A 62 6.59 -5.27 -12.88
C GLN A 62 5.11 -4.91 -13.03
N TRP A 63 4.32 -5.11 -11.98
CA TRP A 63 2.89 -4.83 -12.01
C TRP A 63 2.64 -3.34 -12.21
N ALA A 64 1.81 -3.00 -13.19
CA ALA A 64 1.48 -1.63 -13.59
C ALA A 64 2.71 -0.70 -13.67
N ASP A 65 3.88 -1.20 -14.09
CA ASP A 65 5.14 -0.43 -14.11
C ASP A 65 5.49 0.24 -12.75
N ALA A 66 5.07 -0.34 -11.62
CA ALA A 66 5.22 0.22 -10.27
C ALA A 66 6.65 0.68 -9.97
N LYS A 67 7.66 -0.08 -10.42
CA LYS A 67 9.07 0.33 -10.28
C LYS A 67 9.35 1.66 -10.95
N LYS A 68 8.89 1.83 -12.20
CA LYS A 68 9.10 3.05 -12.98
C LYS A 68 8.36 4.22 -12.36
N HIS A 69 7.12 4.01 -11.88
CA HIS A 69 6.38 5.04 -11.18
C HIS A 69 7.10 5.51 -9.92
N CYS A 70 7.52 4.60 -9.04
CA CYS A 70 8.27 4.97 -7.84
C CYS A 70 9.63 5.62 -8.16
N GLN A 71 10.31 5.21 -9.24
CA GLN A 71 11.55 5.85 -9.70
C GLN A 71 11.33 7.28 -10.23
N ASN A 72 10.18 7.56 -10.85
CA ASN A 72 9.84 8.88 -11.37
C ASN A 72 9.55 9.89 -10.26
N VAL A 73 9.11 9.43 -9.08
CA VAL A 73 8.95 10.28 -7.89
C VAL A 73 10.29 10.87 -7.45
N GLY A 74 11.34 10.02 -7.40
CA GLY A 74 12.67 10.41 -6.96
C GLY A 74 13.44 9.22 -6.39
N TYR A 75 13.51 9.13 -5.06
CA TYR A 75 14.16 8.05 -4.34
C TYR A 75 13.27 6.81 -4.30
N PHE A 76 13.84 5.69 -4.73
CA PHE A 76 13.20 4.40 -4.81
C PHE A 76 13.66 3.50 -3.67
N THR A 77 12.72 3.02 -2.86
CA THR A 77 12.97 2.06 -1.78
C THR A 77 12.19 0.78 -2.04
N GLN A 78 12.89 -0.35 -1.92
CA GLN A 78 12.34 -1.69 -2.10
C GLN A 78 12.49 -2.48 -0.81
N ILE A 79 11.43 -3.17 -0.40
CA ILE A 79 11.44 -4.06 0.76
C ILE A 79 10.83 -5.39 0.34
N PRO A 80 11.64 -6.44 0.13
CA PRO A 80 11.18 -7.65 -0.56
C PRO A 80 10.25 -8.52 0.28
N ILE A 81 10.38 -8.48 1.61
CA ILE A 81 9.56 -9.27 2.54
C ILE A 81 9.31 -8.43 3.80
N ILE A 82 8.04 -8.19 4.09
CA ILE A 82 7.56 -7.58 5.33
C ILE A 82 6.61 -8.59 6.00
N GLU A 83 6.91 -8.95 7.25
CA GLU A 83 6.03 -9.76 8.09
C GLU A 83 4.95 -8.86 8.72
N SER A 84 3.67 -9.10 8.43
CA SER A 84 2.55 -8.25 8.88
C SER A 84 2.46 -8.13 10.40
N THR A 85 2.84 -9.18 11.14
CA THR A 85 2.86 -9.17 12.61
C THR A 85 3.97 -8.30 13.20
N LYS A 86 5.01 -7.97 12.42
CA LYS A 86 6.10 -7.07 12.84
C LYS A 86 5.86 -5.65 12.36
N PHE A 87 5.29 -5.51 11.16
CA PHE A 87 5.01 -4.21 10.57
C PHE A 87 3.82 -4.28 9.62
N ASP A 88 2.74 -3.63 9.99
CA ASP A 88 1.59 -3.36 9.13
C ASP A 88 1.76 -1.97 8.51
N PHE A 89 2.16 -1.91 7.23
CA PHE A 89 2.46 -0.66 6.56
C PHE A 89 1.23 0.24 6.44
N VAL A 90 0.09 -0.31 6.01
CA VAL A 90 -1.13 0.47 5.76
C VAL A 90 -1.68 1.02 7.07
N GLU A 91 -1.80 0.19 8.11
CA GLU A 91 -2.28 0.64 9.42
C GLU A 91 -1.32 1.62 10.08
N ARG A 92 0.00 1.48 9.85
CA ARG A 92 0.98 2.48 10.30
C ARG A 92 0.73 3.82 9.63
N MET A 93 0.55 3.85 8.30
CA MET A 93 0.29 5.09 7.57
C MET A 93 -1.03 5.71 8.05
N LYS A 94 -2.12 4.94 8.15
CA LYS A 94 -3.41 5.44 8.68
C LYS A 94 -3.29 6.13 10.04
N LYS A 95 -2.42 5.65 10.93
CA LYS A 95 -2.18 6.27 12.26
C LYS A 95 -1.42 7.59 12.19
N HIS A 96 -0.62 7.79 11.15
CA HIS A 96 0.21 8.97 10.99
C HIS A 96 -0.54 10.14 10.34
N TYR A 97 -1.31 9.87 9.28
CA TYR A 97 -2.05 10.91 8.55
C TYR A 97 -3.40 11.17 9.22
N LYS A 98 -3.70 12.45 9.50
CA LYS A 98 -4.97 12.88 10.13
C LYS A 98 -6.17 12.68 9.22
N ASP A 99 -5.98 13.02 7.95
CA ASP A 99 -6.97 12.88 6.90
C ASP A 99 -6.52 11.74 5.98
N PHE A 100 -7.47 10.86 5.66
CA PHE A 100 -7.25 9.86 4.63
C PHE A 100 -8.50 9.63 3.78
N LEU A 101 -8.28 9.35 2.50
CA LEU A 101 -9.29 8.86 1.58
C LEU A 101 -8.98 7.41 1.25
N TYR A 102 -9.97 6.54 1.50
CA TYR A 102 -9.93 5.17 1.03
C TYR A 102 -10.81 5.02 -0.21
N ILE A 103 -10.26 4.42 -1.26
CA ILE A 103 -10.97 4.10 -2.50
C ILE A 103 -10.86 2.61 -2.77
N ASP A 104 -11.98 1.93 -2.91
CA ASP A 104 -12.01 0.56 -3.40
C ASP A 104 -12.33 0.52 -4.91
N ALA A 105 -11.31 0.64 -5.75
CA ALA A 105 -11.45 0.68 -7.22
C ALA A 105 -12.13 -0.57 -7.81
N ARG A 106 -12.27 -1.64 -7.03
CA ARG A 106 -13.00 -2.86 -7.42
C ARG A 106 -14.52 -2.65 -7.47
N SER A 107 -15.03 -1.70 -6.70
CA SER A 107 -16.47 -1.44 -6.54
C SER A 107 -16.87 0.01 -6.80
N GLU A 108 -15.93 0.94 -6.82
CA GLU A 108 -16.18 2.37 -7.02
C GLU A 108 -15.14 3.05 -7.93
N CYS A 109 -15.53 4.20 -8.48
CA CYS A 109 -14.70 4.97 -9.40
C CYS A 109 -13.54 5.69 -8.68
N VAL A 110 -12.32 5.55 -9.20
CA VAL A 110 -11.13 6.29 -8.73
C VAL A 110 -11.23 7.81 -8.91
N CYS A 111 -12.17 8.28 -9.74
CA CYS A 111 -12.46 9.69 -9.93
C CYS A 111 -12.85 10.46 -8.65
N LYS A 112 -13.22 9.76 -7.56
CA LYS A 112 -13.41 10.37 -6.23
C LYS A 112 -12.17 11.09 -5.72
N LEU A 113 -10.98 10.67 -6.17
CA LEU A 113 -9.71 11.29 -5.83
C LEU A 113 -9.65 12.78 -6.18
N ARG A 114 -10.39 13.23 -7.21
CA ARG A 114 -10.44 14.63 -7.65
C ARG A 114 -10.95 15.61 -6.59
N TYR A 115 -11.61 15.10 -5.56
CA TYR A 115 -12.18 15.90 -4.47
C TYR A 115 -11.30 15.89 -3.21
N TYR A 116 -10.16 15.19 -3.23
CA TYR A 116 -9.26 15.06 -2.11
C TYR A 116 -8.01 15.90 -2.31
N SER A 117 -7.68 16.73 -1.32
CA SER A 117 -6.68 17.80 -1.48
C SER A 117 -5.32 17.53 -0.81
N GLY A 118 -5.14 16.41 -0.11
CA GLY A 118 -3.87 16.06 0.54
C GLY A 118 -4.04 15.17 1.77
N GLY A 119 -2.94 14.60 2.26
CA GLY A 119 -2.87 13.58 3.31
C GLY A 119 -2.66 12.18 2.72
N LEU A 120 -3.34 11.18 3.27
CA LEU A 120 -3.18 9.80 2.83
C LEU A 120 -4.28 9.38 1.86
N VAL A 121 -3.91 8.83 0.72
CA VAL A 121 -4.83 8.15 -0.19
C VAL A 121 -4.48 6.67 -0.18
N ILE A 122 -5.46 5.82 0.04
CA ILE A 122 -5.34 4.37 -0.06
C ILE A 122 -6.28 3.91 -1.15
N ILE A 123 -5.74 3.27 -2.18
CA ILE A 123 -6.51 2.77 -3.31
C ILE A 123 -6.33 1.26 -3.38
N ARG A 124 -7.41 0.54 -3.19
CA ARG A 124 -7.47 -0.90 -3.36
C ARG A 124 -7.87 -1.20 -4.80
N VAL A 125 -7.06 -2.02 -5.47
CA VAL A 125 -7.17 -2.32 -6.90
C VAL A 125 -7.02 -3.82 -7.13
N ASN A 126 -7.65 -4.35 -8.17
CA ASN A 126 -7.42 -5.74 -8.58
C ASN A 126 -6.05 -5.88 -9.25
N ASP A 127 -5.44 -7.06 -9.15
CA ASP A 127 -4.17 -7.39 -9.80
C ASP A 127 -4.21 -7.40 -11.34
N ASN A 128 -5.40 -7.35 -11.93
CA ASN A 128 -5.62 -7.19 -13.36
C ASN A 128 -6.02 -5.76 -13.79
N ASP A 129 -6.17 -4.83 -12.84
CA ASP A 129 -6.61 -3.45 -13.09
C ASP A 129 -5.45 -2.45 -12.97
N GLY A 130 -4.57 -2.46 -13.97
CA GLY A 130 -3.52 -1.45 -14.10
C GLY A 130 -4.00 -0.11 -14.65
N GLU A 131 -5.23 -0.04 -15.18
CA GLU A 131 -5.80 1.18 -15.75
C GLU A 131 -6.13 2.19 -14.64
N SER A 132 -6.80 1.74 -13.58
CA SER A 132 -7.07 2.55 -12.38
C SER A 132 -5.80 3.15 -11.78
N VAL A 133 -4.69 2.41 -11.79
CA VAL A 133 -3.38 2.92 -11.34
C VAL A 133 -2.90 4.06 -12.21
N THR A 134 -2.98 3.89 -13.52
CA THR A 134 -2.52 4.88 -14.49
C THR A 134 -3.34 6.17 -14.35
N GLU A 135 -4.67 6.05 -14.26
CA GLU A 135 -5.56 7.19 -14.06
C GLU A 135 -5.23 7.97 -12.78
N VAL A 136 -5.01 7.25 -11.67
CA VAL A 136 -4.64 7.87 -10.40
C VAL A 136 -3.30 8.58 -10.50
N ILE A 137 -2.29 7.93 -11.08
CA ILE A 137 -0.94 8.51 -11.21
C ILE A 137 -0.95 9.74 -12.09
N ASP A 138 -1.71 9.73 -13.18
CA ASP A 138 -1.89 10.88 -14.06
C ASP A 138 -2.59 12.04 -13.33
N HIS A 139 -3.52 11.73 -12.42
CA HIS A 139 -4.21 12.73 -11.62
C HIS A 139 -3.34 13.33 -10.52
N ILE A 140 -2.71 12.50 -9.67
CA ILE A 140 -1.87 12.99 -8.58
C ILE A 140 -0.58 13.60 -9.14
N GLY A 141 -0.06 13.10 -10.25
CA GLY A 141 1.17 13.57 -10.87
C GLY A 141 2.40 12.74 -10.47
N THR A 142 3.37 12.70 -11.38
CA THR A 142 4.50 11.75 -11.36
C THR A 142 5.55 11.98 -10.27
N LYS A 143 5.49 13.12 -9.57
CA LYS A 143 6.41 13.48 -8.49
C LYS A 143 5.82 13.29 -7.10
N ASN A 144 4.57 12.86 -6.99
CA ASN A 144 3.95 12.67 -5.68
C ASN A 144 4.37 11.35 -5.04
N PRO A 145 4.68 11.33 -3.73
CA PRO A 145 5.06 10.10 -3.04
C PRO A 145 3.98 9.03 -3.15
N LEU A 146 4.41 7.81 -3.45
CA LEU A 146 3.50 6.70 -3.63
C LEU A 146 4.12 5.36 -3.23
N ALA A 147 3.27 4.41 -2.88
CA ALA A 147 3.66 3.08 -2.48
C ALA A 147 2.81 2.02 -3.17
N PHE A 148 3.41 0.88 -3.49
CA PHE A 148 2.72 -0.31 -3.95
C PHE A 148 2.94 -1.44 -2.96
N VAL A 149 1.84 -2.07 -2.56
CA VAL A 149 1.84 -3.22 -1.66
C VAL A 149 0.88 -4.27 -2.18
N ALA A 150 1.29 -5.53 -2.14
CA ALA A 150 0.39 -6.63 -2.48
C ALA A 150 -0.35 -7.12 -1.22
N ALA A 151 -1.67 -7.25 -1.30
CA ALA A 151 -2.48 -7.89 -0.27
C ALA A 151 -2.60 -9.41 -0.54
N TYR A 152 -2.59 -10.19 0.54
CA TYR A 152 -2.69 -11.65 0.50
C TYR A 152 -3.54 -12.11 1.69
N GLY A 153 -4.41 -13.10 1.49
CA GLY A 153 -5.24 -13.63 2.60
C GLY A 153 -6.07 -12.52 3.24
N ASP A 154 -5.98 -12.38 4.56
CA ASP A 154 -6.71 -11.36 5.33
C ASP A 154 -5.93 -10.04 5.52
N LEU A 155 -4.78 -9.90 4.86
CA LEU A 155 -3.94 -8.71 5.00
C LEU A 155 -4.68 -7.45 4.50
N PHE A 156 -4.77 -6.44 5.36
CA PHE A 156 -5.48 -5.18 5.14
C PHE A 156 -6.97 -5.31 4.80
N LYS A 157 -7.60 -6.49 4.97
CA LYS A 157 -9.06 -6.57 4.86
C LYS A 157 -9.68 -5.58 5.83
N ASP A 158 -10.70 -4.86 5.37
CA ASP A 158 -11.44 -4.00 6.27
C ASP A 158 -12.17 -4.91 7.26
N THR A 159 -11.85 -4.82 8.54
CA THR A 159 -12.52 -5.58 9.61
C THR A 159 -13.94 -5.05 9.88
N SER A 160 -14.46 -4.16 9.03
CA SER A 160 -15.81 -3.59 9.17
C SER A 160 -16.94 -4.58 8.88
N ASP A 161 -16.62 -5.77 8.36
CA ASP A 161 -17.63 -6.80 8.02
C ASP A 161 -17.77 -7.90 9.09
N ASP A 162 -16.98 -7.88 10.17
CA ASP A 162 -17.02 -8.90 11.24
C ASP A 162 -17.81 -8.47 12.49
N ASP A 163 -18.45 -7.29 12.49
CA ASP A 163 -19.26 -6.76 13.60
C ASP A 163 -20.77 -6.59 13.27
N LEU A 164 -21.33 -7.39 12.34
CA LEU A 164 -22.79 -7.46 12.10
C LEU A 164 -23.39 -8.85 12.32
#